data_AF-A0A0W8E5I1-F1
#
_entry.id   AF-A0A0W8E5I1-F1
#
_cell.length_a   1.000
_cell.length_b   1.000
_cell.length_c   1.000
_cell.angle_alpha   90.00
_cell.angle_beta   90.00
_cell.angle_gamma   90.00
#
_symmetry.space_group_name_H-M   'P 1'
#
loop_
_entity.id
_entity.type
_entity.pdbx_description
1 polymer ?
#
loop_
_entity_poly.entity_id
_entity_poly.type
_entity_poly.pdbx_seq_one_letter_code
_entity_poly.pdbx_strand_id
1 'polypeptide(L)'
;MFFTFLNKDKANYPDLSLFLQYTPEEVLFYYYNSHLTITLDAYKQLKIEAESEGDSLSPCCQWVELLDEELDVLKDIENLVNNEYISIIGPYYYPFSNTRFYFNKHTPANVQQVTASDFGTIMSLEFLEPMNREILDYHKSRKSAKKGQKNKDELIKDINMCIIALQDTEKVNKHINYLNKLLEARYAIVNIENFWPQEPDILPDKPQKTIYERPAGGNLIPFSSLKSRRRKKTEEEESSCFNHQMKIYLLQYREYEKACDRYKAILEQWEDFCSDFTERCYVDIEITESKLKNAQKNLRIYNNIISKSMVHADYQDTTSLTIFKHYLETGRANDLQDCMNLYEEERHWDEIKASQERIENTIYFLQNSDDNTRLANDHIERLLNKINERSRDSIRV
;
A
#
# COMPACT_ATOMS: atom_id res chain seq x y z
N MET A 1 0.23 0.41 10.28
CA MET A 1 1.08 -0.81 10.19
C MET A 1 0.65 -1.71 9.03
N PHE A 2 -0.63 -2.08 8.89
CA PHE A 2 -1.11 -2.93 7.78
C PHE A 2 -0.96 -2.32 6.39
N PHE A 3 -1.06 -1.00 6.28
CA PHE A 3 -0.96 -0.33 4.98
C PHE A 3 0.44 -0.37 4.35
N THR A 4 1.46 -0.91 5.05
CA THR A 4 2.74 -1.25 4.41
C THR A 4 2.59 -2.35 3.37
N PHE A 5 1.55 -3.21 3.47
CA PHE A 5 1.24 -4.20 2.42
C PHE A 5 0.74 -3.55 1.12
N LEU A 6 0.33 -2.28 1.15
CA LEU A 6 -0.20 -1.54 0.00
C LEU A 6 0.84 -0.62 -0.65
N ASN A 7 2.06 -0.52 -0.10
CA ASN A 7 3.05 0.48 -0.51
C ASN A 7 2.50 1.93 -0.50
N LYS A 8 1.57 2.24 0.41
CA LYS A 8 0.97 3.58 0.54
C LYS A 8 1.52 4.30 1.77
N ASP A 9 1.97 5.53 1.56
CA ASP A 9 2.38 6.42 2.63
C ASP A 9 1.16 7.11 3.23
N LYS A 10 0.95 6.97 4.55
CA LYS A 10 -0.13 7.61 5.32
C LYS A 10 -1.54 7.31 4.75
N ALA A 11 -1.87 6.03 4.72
CA ALA A 11 -3.17 5.50 4.31
C ALA A 11 -4.27 5.77 5.36
N ASN A 12 -4.62 7.04 5.55
CA ASN A 12 -5.64 7.49 6.52
C ASN A 12 -6.89 8.04 5.82
N TYR A 13 -6.96 8.00 4.49
CA TYR A 13 -8.07 8.56 3.71
C TYR A 13 -8.86 7.46 3.02
N PRO A 14 -9.86 6.84 3.66
CA PRO A 14 -10.79 5.96 2.98
C PRO A 14 -11.54 6.70 1.86
N ASP A 15 -11.67 6.08 0.70
CA ASP A 15 -12.47 6.58 -0.41
C ASP A 15 -13.92 6.09 -0.35
N LEU A 16 -14.77 6.59 -1.26
CA LEU A 16 -16.16 6.16 -1.33
C LEU A 16 -16.29 4.64 -1.55
N SER A 17 -15.47 4.05 -2.42
CA SER A 17 -15.59 2.63 -2.75
C SER A 17 -15.43 1.73 -1.52
N LEU A 18 -14.57 2.12 -0.57
CA LEU A 18 -14.40 1.40 0.69
C LEU A 18 -15.68 1.40 1.51
N PHE A 19 -16.32 2.56 1.68
CA PHE A 19 -17.55 2.73 2.46
C PHE A 19 -18.74 1.96 1.87
N LEU A 20 -18.76 1.77 0.55
CA LEU A 20 -19.83 1.04 -0.13
C LEU A 20 -19.68 -0.48 -0.04
N GLN A 21 -18.46 -1.00 0.13
CA GLN A 21 -18.18 -2.44 0.07
C GLN A 21 -17.92 -3.09 1.43
N TYR A 22 -17.47 -2.33 2.43
CA TYR A 22 -17.03 -2.87 3.72
C TYR A 22 -17.69 -2.14 4.89
N THR A 23 -18.07 -2.88 5.92
CA THR A 23 -18.73 -2.33 7.10
C THR A 23 -17.76 -1.52 7.96
N PRO A 24 -18.27 -0.64 8.86
CA PRO A 24 -17.41 0.07 9.79
C PRO A 24 -16.56 -0.86 10.66
N GLU A 25 -17.13 -1.96 11.13
CA GLU A 25 -16.42 -2.93 11.98
C GLU A 25 -15.21 -3.52 11.26
N GLU A 26 -15.38 -3.96 10.01
CA GLU A 26 -14.31 -4.53 9.19
C GLU A 26 -13.17 -3.53 9.00
N VAL A 27 -13.50 -2.28 8.64
CA VAL A 27 -12.49 -1.25 8.38
C VAL A 27 -11.80 -0.81 9.66
N LEU A 28 -12.56 -0.52 10.72
CA LEU A 28 -12.02 -0.01 11.99
C LEU A 28 -11.13 -1.01 12.71
N PHE A 29 -11.27 -2.32 12.46
CA PHE A 29 -10.33 -3.34 12.92
C PHE A 29 -8.86 -3.02 12.57
N TYR A 30 -8.63 -2.44 11.38
CA TYR A 30 -7.30 -2.08 10.88
C TYR A 30 -6.86 -0.66 11.28
N TYR A 31 -7.78 0.15 11.80
CA TYR A 31 -7.52 1.49 12.35
C TYR A 31 -7.49 1.52 13.89
N TYR A 32 -7.41 0.35 14.53
CA TYR A 32 -7.28 0.24 15.99
C TYR A 32 -6.18 1.15 16.55
N ASN A 33 -6.53 1.98 17.55
CA ASN A 33 -5.66 2.97 18.16
C ASN A 33 -5.01 3.94 17.14
N SER A 34 -5.75 4.30 16.08
CA SER A 34 -5.28 5.14 14.98
C SER A 34 -6.29 6.25 14.66
N HIS A 35 -6.22 6.81 13.45
CA HIS A 35 -7.18 7.77 12.95
C HIS A 35 -7.44 7.58 11.46
N LEU A 36 -8.60 8.08 11.02
CA LEU A 36 -8.99 8.18 9.63
C LEU A 36 -9.56 9.58 9.35
N THR A 37 -9.43 10.03 8.11
CA THR A 37 -9.90 11.33 7.63
C THR A 37 -10.85 11.13 6.46
N ILE A 38 -12.10 11.51 6.64
CA ILE A 38 -13.15 11.42 5.63
C ILE A 38 -13.21 12.75 4.88
N THR A 39 -13.19 12.70 3.56
CA THR A 39 -13.38 13.92 2.76
C THR A 39 -14.85 14.32 2.76
N LEU A 40 -15.14 15.62 2.71
CA LEU A 40 -16.52 16.09 2.60
C LEU A 40 -17.23 15.56 1.36
N ASP A 41 -16.50 15.36 0.27
CA ASP A 41 -17.05 14.81 -0.96
C ASP A 41 -17.46 13.34 -0.77
N ALA A 42 -16.58 12.51 -0.19
CA ALA A 42 -16.89 11.11 0.12
C ALA A 42 -18.08 11.00 1.09
N TYR A 43 -18.13 11.81 2.15
CA TYR A 43 -19.26 11.80 3.09
C TYR A 43 -20.58 12.19 2.43
N LYS A 44 -20.59 13.24 1.59
CA LYS A 44 -21.82 13.66 0.88
C LYS A 44 -22.32 12.58 -0.08
N GLN A 45 -21.42 11.97 -0.85
CA GLN A 45 -21.77 10.89 -1.77
C GLN A 45 -22.26 9.66 -0.99
N LEU A 46 -21.61 9.31 0.12
CA LEU A 46 -22.04 8.24 1.01
C LEU A 46 -23.48 8.44 1.51
N LYS A 47 -23.86 9.66 1.92
CA LYS A 47 -25.24 9.96 2.32
C LYS A 47 -26.24 9.75 1.18
N ILE A 48 -25.90 10.20 -0.03
CA ILE A 48 -26.77 10.03 -1.21
C ILE A 48 -26.98 8.55 -1.51
N GLU A 49 -25.91 7.75 -1.49
CA GLU A 49 -25.98 6.31 -1.72
C GLU A 49 -26.82 5.63 -0.63
N ALA A 50 -26.61 5.96 0.66
CA ALA A 50 -27.38 5.41 1.77
C ALA A 50 -28.87 5.79 1.73
N GLU A 51 -29.23 7.01 1.30
CA GLU A 51 -30.63 7.42 1.12
C GLU A 51 -31.33 6.65 -0.01
N SER A 52 -30.57 6.22 -1.02
CA SER A 52 -31.08 5.43 -2.13
C SER A 52 -31.08 3.92 -1.86
N GLU A 53 -30.36 3.48 -0.82
CA GLU A 53 -30.20 2.09 -0.46
C GLU A 53 -31.42 1.58 0.32
N GLY A 54 -31.95 0.44 -0.10
CA GLY A 54 -33.17 -0.15 0.50
C GLY A 54 -32.86 -1.04 1.70
N ASP A 55 -31.61 -1.47 1.85
CA ASP A 55 -31.16 -2.34 2.93
C ASP A 55 -30.45 -1.51 4.02
N SER A 56 -31.04 -1.46 5.22
CA SER A 56 -30.45 -0.78 6.37
C SER A 56 -29.20 -1.50 6.90
N LEU A 57 -29.00 -2.77 6.54
CA LEU A 57 -27.80 -3.53 6.91
C LEU A 57 -26.67 -3.38 5.89
N SER A 58 -26.87 -2.63 4.81
CA SER A 58 -25.81 -2.34 3.85
C SER A 58 -24.63 -1.59 4.50
N PRO A 59 -23.40 -1.76 4.00
CA PRO A 59 -22.24 -1.05 4.53
C PRO A 59 -22.42 0.48 4.58
N CYS A 60 -22.99 1.08 3.54
CA CYS A 60 -23.18 2.53 3.47
C CYS A 60 -24.14 3.06 4.54
N CYS A 61 -25.26 2.36 4.79
CA CYS A 61 -26.20 2.69 5.85
C CYS A 61 -25.55 2.61 7.23
N GLN A 62 -24.78 1.54 7.51
CA GLN A 62 -24.07 1.39 8.78
C GLN A 62 -23.02 2.49 9.00
N TRP A 63 -22.31 2.91 7.95
CA TRP A 63 -21.39 4.05 8.05
C TRP A 63 -22.12 5.35 8.34
N VAL A 64 -23.25 5.62 7.70
CA VAL A 64 -24.04 6.82 7.99
C VAL A 64 -24.57 6.80 9.42
N GLU A 65 -25.08 5.67 9.90
CA GLU A 65 -25.52 5.50 11.29
C GLU A 65 -24.38 5.78 12.29
N LEU A 66 -23.21 5.18 12.08
CA LEU A 66 -22.03 5.44 12.92
C LEU A 66 -21.65 6.92 12.95
N LEU A 67 -21.61 7.58 11.79
CA LEU A 67 -21.16 8.97 11.70
C LEU A 67 -22.21 9.93 12.25
N ASP A 68 -23.47 9.78 11.85
CA ASP A 68 -24.53 10.75 12.13
C ASP A 68 -25.14 10.55 13.52
N GLU A 69 -25.32 9.31 13.98
CA GLU A 69 -25.99 9.00 15.25
C GLU A 69 -24.99 8.75 16.39
N GLU A 70 -23.96 7.93 16.17
CA GLU A 70 -23.00 7.62 17.24
C GLU A 70 -21.98 8.75 17.47
N LEU A 71 -21.44 9.34 16.38
CA LEU A 71 -20.46 10.42 16.47
C LEU A 71 -21.08 11.83 16.48
N ASP A 72 -22.38 11.98 16.19
CA ASP A 72 -23.14 13.24 16.12
C ASP A 72 -22.44 14.33 15.27
N VAL A 73 -21.94 13.96 14.08
CA VAL A 73 -21.12 14.85 13.24
C VAL A 73 -21.94 15.86 12.43
N LEU A 74 -23.23 15.61 12.24
CA LEU A 74 -24.11 16.29 11.29
C LEU A 74 -24.00 17.82 11.33
N LYS A 75 -24.26 18.41 12.50
CA LYS A 75 -24.28 19.87 12.68
C LYS A 75 -22.92 20.50 12.41
N ASP A 76 -21.84 19.81 12.78
CA ASP A 76 -20.49 20.32 12.59
C ASP A 76 -20.04 20.19 11.14
N ILE A 77 -20.46 19.16 10.42
CA ILE A 77 -20.22 19.05 8.97
C ILE A 77 -20.96 20.14 8.21
N GLU A 78 -22.22 20.44 8.56
CA GLU A 78 -22.96 21.57 7.97
C GLU A 78 -22.22 22.90 8.20
N ASN A 79 -21.71 23.12 9.41
CA ASN A 79 -20.89 24.29 9.73
C ASN A 79 -19.59 24.31 8.91
N LEU A 80 -18.93 23.17 8.76
CA LEU A 80 -17.71 23.06 7.97
C LEU A 80 -17.99 23.41 6.50
N VAL A 81 -19.06 22.88 5.88
CA VAL A 81 -19.42 23.20 4.49
C VAL A 81 -19.56 24.72 4.29
N ASN A 82 -20.23 25.40 5.21
CA ASN A 82 -20.53 26.83 5.10
C ASN A 82 -19.36 27.76 5.50
N ASN A 83 -18.33 27.26 6.18
CA ASN A 83 -17.25 28.09 6.72
C ASN A 83 -15.99 28.09 5.83
N GLU A 84 -15.68 29.21 5.17
CA GLU A 84 -14.50 29.33 4.29
C GLU A 84 -13.14 29.24 5.01
N TYR A 85 -13.11 29.46 6.33
CA TYR A 85 -11.87 29.61 7.11
C TYR A 85 -11.43 28.34 7.85
N ILE A 86 -12.26 27.31 7.82
CA ILE A 86 -12.01 26.01 8.44
C ILE A 86 -11.92 24.96 7.34
N SER A 87 -10.80 24.25 7.30
CA SER A 87 -10.53 23.18 6.33
C SER A 87 -10.77 21.78 6.89
N ILE A 88 -10.64 21.62 8.20
CA ILE A 88 -10.68 20.33 8.89
C ILE A 88 -11.40 20.48 10.24
N ILE A 89 -12.17 19.46 10.62
CA ILE A 89 -12.78 19.33 11.96
C ILE A 89 -12.48 17.95 12.54
N GLY A 90 -12.52 17.86 13.87
CA GLY A 90 -12.19 16.67 14.64
C GLY A 90 -11.08 16.94 15.66
N PRO A 91 -10.59 15.91 16.37
CA PRO A 91 -11.07 14.54 16.31
C PRO A 91 -12.49 14.35 16.87
N TYR A 92 -13.22 13.40 16.28
CA TYR A 92 -14.31 12.68 16.93
C TYR A 92 -13.76 11.32 17.38
N TYR A 93 -14.19 10.83 18.53
CA TYR A 93 -13.59 9.66 19.16
C TYR A 93 -14.57 8.50 19.10
N TYR A 94 -14.09 7.37 18.60
CA TYR A 94 -14.80 6.10 18.66
C TYR A 94 -14.10 5.17 19.67
N PRO A 95 -14.65 5.02 20.89
CA PRO A 95 -13.95 4.35 21.99
C PRO A 95 -13.64 2.88 21.74
N PHE A 96 -14.55 2.15 21.08
CA PHE A 96 -14.45 0.68 20.92
C PHE A 96 -13.24 0.19 20.13
N SER A 97 -12.63 1.03 19.30
CA SER A 97 -11.35 0.75 18.64
C SER A 97 -10.31 1.85 18.90
N ASN A 98 -10.59 2.76 19.82
CA ASN A 98 -9.82 3.99 20.04
C ASN A 98 -9.44 4.71 18.73
N THR A 99 -10.38 4.75 17.78
CA THR A 99 -10.16 5.39 16.47
C THR A 99 -10.63 6.83 16.50
N ARG A 100 -9.83 7.73 15.94
CA ARG A 100 -10.22 9.14 15.76
C ARG A 100 -10.65 9.43 14.34
N PHE A 101 -11.73 10.18 14.22
CA PHE A 101 -12.30 10.60 12.95
C PHE A 101 -12.06 12.09 12.73
N TYR A 102 -11.63 12.43 11.52
CA TYR A 102 -11.48 13.80 11.05
C TYR A 102 -12.28 13.98 9.78
N PHE A 103 -12.77 15.20 9.53
CA PHE A 103 -13.42 15.54 8.27
C PHE A 103 -12.67 16.68 7.61
N ASN A 104 -12.35 16.53 6.31
CA ASN A 104 -11.55 17.51 5.58
C ASN A 104 -12.24 17.93 4.27
N LYS A 105 -12.11 19.21 3.93
CA LYS A 105 -12.52 19.76 2.63
C LYS A 105 -11.64 19.32 1.45
N HIS A 106 -10.38 19.03 1.73
CA HIS A 106 -9.38 18.77 0.70
C HIS A 106 -9.42 17.30 0.28
N THR A 107 -9.53 17.07 -1.02
CA THR A 107 -9.35 15.74 -1.59
C THR A 107 -7.85 15.40 -1.61
N PRO A 108 -7.42 14.31 -0.94
CA PRO A 108 -6.02 13.89 -0.93
C PRO A 108 -5.60 13.34 -2.30
N ALA A 109 -4.29 13.19 -2.50
CA ALA A 109 -3.79 12.50 -3.69
C ALA A 109 -4.16 11.01 -3.66
N ASN A 110 -4.39 10.39 -4.83
CA ASN A 110 -4.80 8.98 -4.94
C ASN A 110 -3.88 7.98 -4.20
N VAL A 111 -2.59 8.31 -4.06
CA VAL A 111 -1.60 7.48 -3.36
C VAL A 111 -1.90 7.38 -1.85
N GLN A 112 -2.58 8.37 -1.28
CA GLN A 112 -2.97 8.42 0.13
C GLN A 112 -4.37 7.85 0.38
N GLN A 113 -5.15 7.65 -0.68
CA GLN A 113 -6.50 7.12 -0.59
C GLN A 113 -6.48 5.60 -0.42
N VAL A 114 -7.37 5.06 0.41
CA VAL A 114 -7.58 3.62 0.59
C VAL A 114 -8.88 3.25 -0.11
N THR A 115 -8.75 2.46 -1.17
CA THR A 115 -9.87 1.97 -1.97
C THR A 115 -10.36 0.61 -1.48
N ALA A 116 -11.53 0.19 -1.94
CA ALA A 116 -12.01 -1.17 -1.71
C ALA A 116 -11.05 -2.25 -2.24
N SER A 117 -10.39 -2.01 -3.38
CA SER A 117 -9.41 -2.97 -3.94
C SER A 117 -8.17 -3.10 -3.04
N ASP A 118 -7.73 -1.99 -2.45
CA ASP A 118 -6.64 -2.01 -1.49
C ASP A 118 -7.03 -2.82 -0.25
N PHE A 119 -8.23 -2.55 0.28
CA PHE A 119 -8.72 -3.22 1.47
C PHE A 119 -8.97 -4.72 1.23
N GLY A 120 -9.50 -5.10 0.06
CA GLY A 120 -9.62 -6.50 -0.36
C GLY A 120 -8.27 -7.22 -0.42
N THR A 121 -7.19 -6.51 -0.78
CA THR A 121 -5.82 -7.06 -0.72
C THR A 121 -5.42 -7.37 0.71
N ILE A 122 -5.71 -6.47 1.67
CA ILE A 122 -5.42 -6.70 3.09
C ILE A 122 -6.25 -7.88 3.62
N MET A 123 -7.55 -7.90 3.37
CA MET A 123 -8.46 -8.97 3.81
C MET A 123 -8.05 -10.35 3.27
N SER A 124 -7.55 -10.41 2.03
CA SER A 124 -7.06 -11.66 1.45
C SER A 124 -5.87 -12.27 2.19
N LEU A 125 -5.10 -11.47 2.93
CA LEU A 125 -3.97 -11.96 3.74
C LEU A 125 -4.42 -12.62 5.04
N GLU A 126 -5.62 -12.29 5.53
CA GLU A 126 -6.18 -12.91 6.74
C GLU A 126 -6.58 -14.37 6.48
N PHE A 127 -7.02 -14.69 5.28
CA PHE A 127 -7.53 -16.02 4.98
C PHE A 127 -6.43 -16.96 4.48
N LEU A 128 -6.29 -18.10 5.15
CA LEU A 128 -5.50 -19.23 4.66
C LEU A 128 -6.41 -20.43 4.43
N GLU A 129 -6.45 -20.92 3.20
CA GLU A 129 -7.20 -22.12 2.85
C GLU A 129 -6.74 -23.32 3.70
N PRO A 130 -7.68 -24.17 4.19
CA PRO A 130 -7.32 -25.39 4.90
C PRO A 130 -6.44 -26.29 4.04
N MET A 131 -5.39 -26.85 4.65
CA MET A 131 -4.48 -27.76 3.95
C MET A 131 -5.24 -28.97 3.39
N ASN A 132 -4.98 -29.27 2.12
CA ASN A 132 -5.58 -30.41 1.44
C ASN A 132 -5.25 -31.73 2.18
N ARG A 133 -6.28 -32.55 2.40
CA ARG A 133 -6.17 -33.85 3.07
C ARG A 133 -5.15 -34.77 2.39
N GLU A 134 -5.03 -34.72 1.07
CA GLU A 134 -4.06 -35.53 0.34
C GLU A 134 -2.61 -35.21 0.74
N ILE A 135 -2.29 -33.94 0.97
CA ILE A 135 -0.96 -33.47 1.42
C ILE A 135 -0.67 -33.98 2.82
N LEU A 136 -1.67 -33.94 3.71
CA LEU A 136 -1.56 -34.45 5.08
C LEU A 136 -1.32 -35.96 5.09
N ASP A 137 -2.06 -36.72 4.27
CA ASP A 137 -1.92 -38.17 4.19
C ASP A 137 -0.59 -38.56 3.53
N TYR A 138 -0.14 -37.80 2.53
CA TYR A 138 1.18 -37.92 1.92
C TYR A 138 2.30 -37.72 2.95
N HIS A 139 2.25 -36.63 3.74
CA HIS A 139 3.23 -36.36 4.79
C HIS A 139 3.30 -37.46 5.84
N LYS A 140 2.15 -37.98 6.28
CA LYS A 140 2.07 -39.08 7.26
C LYS A 140 2.69 -40.37 6.72
N SER A 141 2.37 -40.76 5.49
CA SER A 141 2.88 -41.99 4.88
C SER A 141 4.41 -41.99 4.75
N ARG A 142 5.01 -40.83 4.41
CA ARG A 142 6.48 -40.67 4.32
C ARG A 142 7.22 -40.74 5.65
N LYS A 143 6.57 -40.51 6.79
CA LYS A 143 7.21 -40.73 8.11
C LYS A 143 7.45 -42.21 8.40
N SER A 144 6.71 -43.12 7.77
CA SER A 144 6.71 -44.56 8.06
C SER A 144 7.50 -45.39 7.03
N ALA A 145 7.57 -44.93 5.77
CA ALA A 145 8.14 -45.72 4.67
C ALA A 145 9.69 -45.75 4.67
N LYS A 146 10.28 -46.86 5.13
CA LYS A 146 11.68 -47.21 4.85
C LYS A 146 11.83 -47.66 3.40
N LYS A 147 12.53 -46.85 2.59
CA LYS A 147 13.22 -47.20 1.32
C LYS A 147 12.71 -48.46 0.58
N GLY A 148 11.53 -48.38 -0.03
CA GLY A 148 11.16 -49.28 -1.13
C GLY A 148 11.62 -48.68 -2.46
N GLN A 149 11.95 -49.52 -3.44
CA GLN A 149 12.25 -49.12 -4.83
C GLN A 149 10.95 -48.60 -5.47
N LYS A 150 11.00 -47.41 -6.08
CA LYS A 150 9.81 -46.58 -6.29
C LYS A 150 9.38 -46.57 -7.74
N ASN A 151 8.07 -46.77 -7.95
CA ASN A 151 7.47 -46.82 -9.27
C ASN A 151 7.35 -45.40 -9.87
N LYS A 152 7.26 -45.30 -11.20
CA LYS A 152 7.06 -44.05 -11.96
C LYS A 152 5.89 -43.22 -11.43
N ASP A 153 4.79 -43.86 -11.07
CA ASP A 153 3.61 -43.19 -10.51
C ASP A 153 3.90 -42.54 -9.14
N GLU A 154 4.78 -43.13 -8.34
CA GLU A 154 5.20 -42.56 -7.06
C GLU A 154 6.09 -41.33 -7.25
N LEU A 155 6.93 -41.31 -8.30
CA LEU A 155 7.74 -40.15 -8.69
C LEU A 155 6.84 -38.99 -9.13
N ILE A 156 5.88 -39.25 -10.02
CA ILE A 156 4.91 -38.24 -10.48
C ILE A 156 4.12 -37.69 -9.28
N LYS A 157 3.70 -38.56 -8.34
CA LYS A 157 3.02 -38.13 -7.13
C LYS A 157 3.91 -37.25 -6.23
N ASP A 158 5.19 -37.60 -6.02
CA ASP A 158 6.11 -36.75 -5.25
C ASP A 158 6.34 -35.39 -5.90
N ILE A 159 6.53 -35.36 -7.21
CA ILE A 159 6.70 -34.12 -7.98
C ILE A 159 5.46 -33.22 -7.83
N ASN A 160 4.26 -33.79 -8.00
CA ASN A 160 3.00 -33.06 -7.78
C ASN A 160 2.89 -32.49 -6.36
N MET A 161 3.22 -33.29 -5.33
CA MET A 161 3.18 -32.84 -3.94
C MET A 161 4.21 -31.73 -3.66
N CYS A 162 5.38 -31.79 -4.28
CA CYS A 162 6.40 -30.75 -4.17
C CYS A 162 5.98 -29.45 -4.85
N ILE A 163 5.38 -29.52 -6.06
CA ILE A 163 4.84 -28.36 -6.77
C ILE A 163 3.80 -27.65 -5.89
N ILE A 164 2.82 -28.40 -5.36
CA ILE A 164 1.78 -27.83 -4.50
C ILE A 164 2.39 -27.23 -3.23
N ALA A 165 3.33 -27.95 -2.59
CA ALA A 165 4.00 -27.46 -1.40
C ALA A 165 4.77 -26.15 -1.63
N LEU A 166 5.45 -26.00 -2.77
CA LEU A 166 6.17 -24.77 -3.13
C LEU A 166 5.21 -23.60 -3.33
N GLN A 167 4.13 -23.81 -4.10
CA GLN A 167 3.12 -22.78 -4.37
C GLN A 167 2.41 -22.31 -3.09
N ASP A 168 2.06 -23.25 -2.21
CA ASP A 168 1.38 -22.92 -0.95
C ASP A 168 2.31 -22.33 0.10
N THR A 169 3.62 -22.60 0.04
CA THR A 169 4.61 -22.04 0.98
C THR A 169 4.63 -20.51 0.92
N GLU A 170 4.57 -19.92 -0.27
CA GLU A 170 4.52 -18.46 -0.42
C GLU A 170 3.25 -17.86 0.22
N LYS A 171 2.09 -18.48 -0.03
CA LYS A 171 0.80 -18.06 0.55
C LYS A 171 0.84 -18.13 2.08
N VAL A 172 1.32 -19.24 2.64
CA VAL A 172 1.45 -19.43 4.09
C VAL A 172 2.41 -18.41 4.69
N ASN A 173 3.54 -18.11 4.02
CA ASN A 173 4.48 -17.10 4.50
C ASN A 173 3.87 -15.69 4.53
N LYS A 174 3.12 -15.30 3.48
CA LYS A 174 2.38 -14.02 3.46
C LYS A 174 1.37 -13.93 4.60
N HIS A 175 0.61 -14.99 4.82
CA HIS A 175 -0.35 -15.09 5.93
C HIS A 175 0.34 -15.04 7.32
N ILE A 176 1.46 -15.75 7.51
CA ILE A 176 2.25 -15.67 8.75
C ILE A 176 2.75 -14.25 9.00
N ASN A 177 3.25 -13.56 7.97
CA ASN A 177 3.69 -12.17 8.09
C ASN A 177 2.54 -11.24 8.48
N TYR A 178 1.35 -11.44 7.91
CA TYR A 178 0.14 -10.72 8.29
C TYR A 178 -0.20 -10.93 9.77
N LEU A 179 -0.28 -12.19 10.23
CA LEU A 179 -0.59 -12.51 11.63
C LEU A 179 0.44 -11.94 12.60
N ASN A 180 1.73 -12.01 12.26
CA ASN A 180 2.77 -11.40 13.09
C ASN A 180 2.61 -9.88 13.20
N LYS A 181 2.25 -9.19 12.10
CA LYS A 181 1.98 -7.75 12.12
C LYS A 181 0.75 -7.40 12.96
N LEU A 182 -0.29 -8.23 12.91
CA LEU A 182 -1.46 -8.08 13.79
C LEU A 182 -1.11 -8.27 15.26
N LEU A 183 -0.34 -9.30 15.60
CA LEU A 183 0.15 -9.51 16.97
C LEU A 183 1.03 -8.35 17.43
N GLU A 184 1.99 -7.91 16.60
CA GLU A 184 2.85 -6.76 16.89
C GLU A 184 2.02 -5.52 17.23
N ALA A 185 0.98 -5.22 16.44
CA ALA A 185 0.09 -4.10 16.68
C ALA A 185 -0.71 -4.24 17.99
N ARG A 186 -1.30 -5.42 18.27
CA ARG A 186 -2.12 -5.63 19.48
C ARG A 186 -1.28 -5.69 20.75
N TYR A 187 -0.12 -6.36 20.74
CA TYR A 187 0.81 -6.33 21.86
C TYR A 187 1.36 -4.93 22.12
N ALA A 188 1.64 -4.15 21.08
CA ALA A 188 2.08 -2.77 21.24
C ALA A 188 1.04 -1.93 21.99
N ILE A 189 -0.26 -2.20 21.82
CA ILE A 189 -1.34 -1.52 22.54
C ILE A 189 -1.39 -1.97 24.00
N VAL A 190 -1.45 -3.29 24.24
CA VAL A 190 -1.59 -3.87 25.60
C VAL A 190 -0.40 -3.52 26.50
N ASN A 191 0.80 -3.34 25.92
CA ASN A 191 2.00 -2.99 26.66
C ASN A 191 2.11 -1.48 27.00
N ILE A 192 1.15 -0.64 26.59
CA ILE A 192 1.15 0.78 26.95
C ILE A 192 0.72 0.92 28.41
N GLU A 193 1.64 1.38 29.26
CA GLU A 193 1.31 1.78 30.62
C GLU A 193 0.41 3.01 30.61
N ASN A 194 -0.68 2.99 31.37
CA ASN A 194 -1.67 4.06 31.41
C ASN A 194 -2.17 4.42 30.01
N PHE A 195 -2.84 3.48 29.35
CA PHE A 195 -3.41 3.68 28.03
C PHE A 195 -4.51 4.74 28.07
N TRP A 196 -4.37 5.79 27.26
CA TRP A 196 -5.30 6.91 27.16
C TRP A 196 -5.62 7.22 25.69
N PRO A 197 -6.79 7.77 25.39
CA PRO A 197 -7.06 8.29 24.06
C PRO A 197 -6.12 9.47 23.79
N GLN A 198 -5.69 9.63 22.53
CA GLN A 198 -4.80 10.73 22.17
C GLN A 198 -5.51 12.07 22.27
N GLU A 199 -4.79 13.08 22.77
CA GLU A 199 -5.31 14.45 22.85
C GLU A 199 -5.59 15.05 21.45
N PRO A 200 -6.48 16.06 21.37
CA PRO A 200 -6.69 16.83 20.15
C PRO A 200 -5.39 17.47 19.64
N ASP A 201 -5.08 17.27 18.36
CA ASP A 201 -3.80 17.61 17.74
C ASP A 201 -3.83 18.86 16.84
N ILE A 202 -5.01 19.42 16.57
CA ILE A 202 -5.20 20.58 15.67
C ILE A 202 -5.26 21.89 16.48
N LEU A 203 -4.18 22.24 17.19
CA LEU A 203 -4.07 23.53 17.86
C LEU A 203 -3.65 24.62 16.86
N PRO A 204 -4.47 25.65 16.59
CA PRO A 204 -4.11 26.68 15.63
C PRO A 204 -3.03 27.63 16.16
N ASP A 205 -2.16 28.10 15.26
CA ASP A 205 -1.12 29.06 15.58
C ASP A 205 -1.69 30.47 15.77
N LYS A 206 -1.38 31.08 16.92
CA LYS A 206 -1.81 32.44 17.21
C LYS A 206 -1.06 33.44 16.32
N PRO A 207 -1.78 34.31 15.56
CA PRO A 207 -1.14 35.34 14.75
C PRO A 207 -0.29 36.28 15.61
N GLN A 208 0.90 36.63 15.12
CA GLN A 208 1.80 37.57 15.79
C GLN A 208 1.74 38.94 15.11
N LYS A 209 1.75 40.01 15.90
CA LYS A 209 1.88 41.37 15.35
C LYS A 209 3.32 41.55 14.87
N THR A 210 3.50 42.04 13.65
CA THR A 210 4.81 42.47 13.15
C THR A 210 5.29 43.64 14.00
N ILE A 211 6.27 43.38 14.87
CA ILE A 211 6.95 44.44 15.63
C ILE A 211 7.98 45.04 14.68
N TYR A 212 7.68 46.22 14.14
CA TYR A 212 8.70 47.03 13.49
C TYR A 212 9.69 47.53 14.54
N GLU A 213 10.88 46.93 14.58
CA GLU A 213 11.99 47.56 15.27
C GLU A 213 12.22 48.93 14.64
N ARG A 214 11.96 49.98 15.44
CA ARG A 214 12.25 51.36 15.04
C ARG A 214 13.75 51.42 14.76
N PRO A 215 14.21 51.72 13.53
CA PRO A 215 15.63 51.90 13.31
C PRO A 215 16.08 53.04 14.23
N ALA A 216 17.06 52.77 15.11
CA ALA A 216 17.64 53.76 16.01
C ALA A 216 18.08 54.97 15.17
N GLY A 217 17.34 56.07 15.28
CA GLY A 217 17.49 57.22 14.41
C GLY A 217 18.79 57.95 14.69
N GLY A 218 19.77 57.82 13.79
CA GLY A 218 20.80 58.83 13.60
C GLY A 218 20.18 60.10 13.01
N ASN A 219 20.53 61.24 13.61
CA ASN A 219 20.04 62.58 13.29
C ASN A 219 20.22 62.96 11.81
N LEU A 220 19.21 62.76 10.96
CA LEU A 220 19.12 63.41 9.65
C LEU A 220 17.68 63.83 9.34
N ILE A 221 17.57 65.00 8.71
CA ILE A 221 16.36 65.80 8.48
C ILE A 221 15.27 64.98 7.76
N PRO A 222 13.99 65.09 8.16
CA PRO A 222 12.98 64.14 7.75
C PRO A 222 12.31 64.54 6.43
N PHE A 223 12.62 63.82 5.35
CA PHE A 223 11.73 63.70 4.18
C PHE A 223 10.51 62.80 4.51
N SER A 224 9.98 62.90 5.74
CA SER A 224 9.12 61.90 6.37
C SER A 224 7.68 61.92 5.87
N SER A 225 7.16 63.01 5.30
CA SER A 225 5.72 63.11 5.00
C SER A 225 5.24 62.18 3.88
N LEU A 226 6.06 61.96 2.83
CA LEU A 226 5.72 61.07 1.71
C LEU A 226 5.97 59.58 2.03
N LYS A 227 7.01 59.28 2.81
CA LYS A 227 7.27 57.91 3.32
C LYS A 227 6.34 57.54 4.49
N SER A 228 5.88 58.52 5.27
CA SER A 228 4.92 58.33 6.37
C SER A 228 3.53 57.98 5.87
N ARG A 229 3.02 58.59 4.80
CA ARG A 229 1.72 58.20 4.21
C ARG A 229 1.74 56.78 3.64
N ARG A 230 2.83 56.37 2.95
CA ARG A 230 2.98 54.98 2.47
C ARG A 230 3.13 54.00 3.63
N ARG A 231 3.98 54.29 4.63
CA ARG A 231 4.12 53.46 5.84
C ARG A 231 2.83 53.34 6.62
N LYS A 232 2.08 54.43 6.80
CA LYS A 232 0.79 54.42 7.48
C LYS A 232 -0.24 53.55 6.74
N LYS A 233 -0.26 53.62 5.41
CA LYS A 233 -1.11 52.75 4.59
C LYS A 233 -0.70 51.27 4.72
N THR A 234 0.61 50.98 4.72
CA THR A 234 1.13 49.61 4.94
C THR A 234 0.86 49.11 6.35
N GLU A 235 0.99 49.95 7.38
CA GLU A 235 0.66 49.63 8.78
C GLU A 235 -0.86 49.40 8.97
N GLU A 236 -1.71 50.17 8.28
CA GLU A 236 -3.17 49.96 8.27
C GLU A 236 -3.55 48.66 7.53
N GLU A 237 -2.90 48.35 6.41
CA GLU A 237 -3.08 47.09 5.66
C GLU A 237 -2.59 45.88 6.47
N GLU A 238 -1.46 45.98 7.17
CA GLU A 238 -0.95 44.93 8.05
C GLU A 238 -1.80 44.76 9.31
N SER A 239 -2.30 45.85 9.90
CA SER A 239 -3.24 45.76 11.01
C SER A 239 -4.56 45.13 10.57
N SER A 240 -5.02 45.40 9.35
CA SER A 240 -6.22 44.78 8.77
C SER A 240 -5.99 43.28 8.52
N CYS A 241 -4.83 42.92 7.96
CA CYS A 241 -4.42 41.54 7.73
C CYS A 241 -4.31 40.76 9.05
N PHE A 242 -3.66 41.33 10.06
CA PHE A 242 -3.58 40.76 11.41
C PHE A 242 -4.97 40.57 12.03
N ASN A 243 -5.85 41.57 11.94
CA ASN A 243 -7.21 41.46 12.47
C ASN A 243 -8.02 40.36 11.75
N HIS A 244 -7.82 40.19 10.45
CA HIS A 244 -8.43 39.11 9.68
C HIS A 244 -7.88 37.74 10.08
N GLN A 245 -6.56 37.59 10.16
CA GLN A 245 -5.90 36.37 10.65
C GLN A 245 -6.33 36.02 12.08
N MET A 246 -6.49 37.02 12.95
CA MET A 246 -6.98 36.83 14.32
C MET A 246 -8.42 36.31 14.33
N LYS A 247 -9.29 36.80 13.45
CA LYS A 247 -10.65 36.26 13.31
C LYS A 247 -10.63 34.80 12.87
N ILE A 248 -9.79 34.45 11.89
CA ILE A 248 -9.61 33.06 11.44
C ILE A 248 -9.13 32.18 12.60
N TYR A 249 -8.09 32.63 13.32
CA TYR A 249 -7.56 31.94 14.49
C TYR A 249 -8.65 31.68 15.54
N LEU A 250 -9.50 32.67 15.86
CA LEU A 250 -10.59 32.49 16.83
C LEU A 250 -11.62 31.45 16.36
N LEU A 251 -11.91 31.38 15.07
CA LEU A 251 -12.80 30.36 14.51
C LEU A 251 -12.18 28.96 14.64
N GLN A 252 -10.90 28.82 14.27
CA GLN A 252 -10.18 27.55 14.37
C GLN A 252 -10.01 27.11 15.82
N TYR A 253 -9.74 28.05 16.72
CA TYR A 253 -9.56 27.77 18.15
C TYR A 253 -10.87 27.30 18.78
N ARG A 254 -12.01 27.85 18.35
CA ARG A 254 -13.33 27.37 18.78
C ARG A 254 -13.59 25.93 18.36
N GLU A 255 -13.16 25.51 17.17
CA GLU A 255 -13.26 24.09 16.78
C GLU A 255 -12.32 23.20 17.60
N TYR A 256 -11.12 23.69 17.93
CA TYR A 256 -10.22 23.00 18.85
C TYR A 256 -10.86 22.84 20.24
N GLU A 257 -11.52 23.88 20.77
CA GLU A 257 -12.25 23.80 22.04
C GLU A 257 -13.34 22.72 22.01
N LYS A 258 -14.13 22.63 20.93
CA LYS A 258 -15.10 21.54 20.77
C LYS A 258 -14.42 20.17 20.79
N ALA A 259 -13.28 20.01 20.13
CA ALA A 259 -12.53 18.76 20.15
C ALA A 259 -12.01 18.42 21.56
N CYS A 260 -11.59 19.42 22.34
CA CYS A 260 -11.26 19.25 23.75
C CYS A 260 -12.47 18.84 24.59
N ASP A 261 -13.65 19.38 24.33
CA ASP A 261 -14.86 19.00 25.06
C ASP A 261 -15.29 17.56 24.75
N ARG A 262 -15.20 17.12 23.49
CA ARG A 262 -15.38 15.70 23.13
C ARG A 262 -14.35 14.81 23.81
N TYR A 263 -13.09 15.23 23.84
CA TYR A 263 -12.03 14.50 24.52
C TYR A 263 -12.30 14.33 26.02
N LYS A 264 -12.74 15.40 26.71
CA LYS A 264 -13.15 15.33 28.12
C LYS A 264 -14.30 14.35 28.33
N ALA A 265 -15.32 14.38 27.47
CA ALA A 265 -16.45 13.46 27.56
C ALA A 265 -16.02 11.99 27.44
N ILE A 266 -15.05 11.69 26.57
CA ILE A 266 -14.46 10.35 26.49
C ILE A 266 -13.66 10.00 27.74
N LEU A 267 -12.83 10.92 28.25
CA LEU A 267 -12.05 10.68 29.46
C LEU A 267 -12.91 10.34 30.68
N GLU A 268 -14.10 10.93 30.79
CA GLU A 268 -15.05 10.63 31.88
C GLU A 268 -15.53 9.18 31.88
N GLN A 269 -15.61 8.55 30.71
CA GLN A 269 -16.09 7.16 30.52
C GLN A 269 -14.95 6.20 30.16
N TRP A 270 -13.71 6.68 30.15
CA TRP A 270 -12.60 5.94 29.57
C TRP A 270 -12.26 4.66 30.32
N GLU A 271 -12.46 4.62 31.63
CA GLU A 271 -12.15 3.41 32.43
C GLU A 271 -12.95 2.20 31.94
N ASP A 272 -14.25 2.38 31.70
CA ASP A 272 -15.13 1.34 31.17
C ASP A 272 -14.72 0.95 29.74
N PHE A 273 -14.53 1.95 28.86
CA PHE A 273 -14.11 1.69 27.48
C PHE A 273 -12.75 1.02 27.37
N CYS A 274 -11.80 1.41 28.23
CA CYS A 274 -10.44 0.88 28.24
C CYS A 274 -10.43 -0.59 28.67
N SER A 275 -11.29 -0.98 29.62
CA SER A 275 -11.44 -2.38 30.02
C SER A 275 -11.90 -3.24 28.84
N ASP A 276 -13.02 -2.88 28.21
CA ASP A 276 -13.59 -3.61 27.07
C ASP A 276 -12.64 -3.64 25.87
N PHE A 277 -12.01 -2.51 25.56
CA PHE A 277 -11.02 -2.39 24.48
C PHE A 277 -9.80 -3.29 24.72
N THR A 278 -9.31 -3.36 25.97
CA THR A 278 -8.17 -4.19 26.34
C THR A 278 -8.53 -5.68 26.30
N GLU A 279 -9.73 -6.06 26.77
CA GLU A 279 -10.24 -7.42 26.67
C GLU A 279 -10.32 -7.88 25.20
N ARG A 280 -10.86 -7.05 24.30
CA ARG A 280 -10.88 -7.33 22.86
C ARG A 280 -9.47 -7.53 22.30
N CYS A 281 -8.50 -6.72 22.72
CA CYS A 281 -7.10 -6.91 22.32
C CYS A 281 -6.55 -8.27 22.77
N TYR A 282 -6.86 -8.73 23.98
CA TYR A 282 -6.43 -10.05 24.46
C TYR A 282 -7.09 -11.19 23.68
N VAL A 283 -8.39 -11.09 23.39
CA VAL A 283 -9.12 -12.07 22.57
C VAL A 283 -8.52 -12.13 21.16
N ASP A 284 -8.27 -10.98 20.54
CA ASP A 284 -7.61 -10.88 19.22
C ASP A 284 -6.23 -11.55 19.24
N ILE A 285 -5.44 -11.31 20.29
CA ILE A 285 -4.11 -11.92 20.47
C ILE A 285 -4.25 -13.45 20.53
N GLU A 286 -5.13 -13.99 21.39
CA GLU A 286 -5.29 -15.43 21.57
C GLU A 286 -5.71 -16.12 20.25
N ILE A 287 -6.70 -15.56 19.56
CA ILE A 287 -7.17 -16.08 18.27
C ILE A 287 -6.04 -16.03 17.24
N THR A 288 -5.30 -14.92 17.18
CA THR A 288 -4.22 -14.71 16.21
C THR A 288 -3.03 -15.63 16.48
N GLU A 289 -2.65 -15.86 17.74
CA GLU A 289 -1.62 -16.82 18.12
C GLU A 289 -2.01 -18.26 17.73
N SER A 290 -3.28 -18.63 17.94
CA SER A 290 -3.81 -19.93 17.53
C SER A 290 -3.73 -20.10 16.00
N LYS A 291 -4.19 -19.10 15.23
CA LYS A 291 -4.06 -19.05 13.76
C LYS A 291 -2.59 -19.16 13.34
N LEU A 292 -1.68 -18.43 13.99
CA LEU A 292 -0.24 -18.41 13.68
C LEU A 292 0.40 -19.78 13.92
N LYS A 293 0.09 -20.42 15.05
CA LYS A 293 0.58 -21.77 15.37
C LYS A 293 0.12 -22.79 14.33
N ASN A 294 -1.11 -22.67 13.84
CA ASN A 294 -1.63 -23.53 12.77
C ASN A 294 -0.91 -23.27 11.44
N ALA A 295 -0.74 -22.00 11.05
CA ALA A 295 -0.01 -21.63 9.83
C ALA A 295 1.45 -22.11 9.86
N GLN A 296 2.14 -21.96 10.99
CA GLN A 296 3.50 -22.48 11.18
C GLN A 296 3.56 -24.01 11.09
N LYS A 297 2.54 -24.72 11.58
CA LYS A 297 2.44 -26.18 11.42
C LYS A 297 2.28 -26.54 9.94
N ASN A 298 1.44 -25.82 9.20
CA ASN A 298 1.27 -26.04 7.76
C ASN A 298 2.58 -25.82 7.00
N LEU A 299 3.29 -24.71 7.29
CA LEU A 299 4.60 -24.42 6.71
C LEU A 299 5.62 -25.53 6.98
N ARG A 300 5.67 -26.06 8.21
CA ARG A 300 6.55 -27.19 8.56
C ARG A 300 6.22 -28.44 7.76
N ILE A 301 4.95 -28.70 7.44
CA ILE A 301 4.54 -29.84 6.63
C ILE A 301 5.02 -29.67 5.19
N TYR A 302 4.75 -28.51 4.57
CA TYR A 302 5.20 -28.21 3.21
C TYR A 302 6.73 -28.29 3.07
N ASN A 303 7.48 -27.68 3.99
CA ASN A 303 8.94 -27.77 4.00
C ASN A 303 9.45 -29.21 4.21
N ASN A 304 8.72 -30.05 4.96
CA ASN A 304 9.09 -31.46 5.11
C ASN A 304 8.91 -32.23 3.80
N ILE A 305 7.85 -31.93 3.04
CA ILE A 305 7.59 -32.55 1.73
C ILE A 305 8.71 -32.18 0.75
N ILE A 306 9.04 -30.88 0.66
CA ILE A 306 10.09 -30.36 -0.22
C ILE A 306 11.46 -30.94 0.16
N SER A 307 11.86 -30.84 1.43
CA SER A 307 13.17 -31.33 1.90
C SER A 307 13.37 -32.85 1.78
N LYS A 308 12.28 -33.63 1.81
CA LYS A 308 12.31 -35.08 1.61
C LYS A 308 11.94 -35.47 0.18
N SER A 309 11.78 -34.51 -0.72
CA SER A 309 11.57 -34.77 -2.13
C SER A 309 12.70 -35.64 -2.67
N MET A 310 12.37 -36.44 -3.66
CA MET A 310 13.33 -37.27 -4.37
C MET A 310 14.09 -36.46 -5.42
N VAL A 311 13.53 -35.32 -5.82
CA VAL A 311 14.17 -34.38 -6.75
C VAL A 311 15.32 -33.68 -6.05
N HIS A 312 16.47 -33.60 -6.72
CA HIS A 312 17.62 -32.87 -6.20
C HIS A 312 17.28 -31.39 -6.01
N ALA A 313 17.82 -30.76 -4.95
CA ALA A 313 17.46 -29.40 -4.53
C ALA A 313 17.59 -28.35 -5.66
N ASP A 314 18.59 -28.52 -6.53
CA ASP A 314 18.86 -27.61 -7.66
C ASP A 314 17.72 -27.58 -8.70
N TYR A 315 16.84 -28.58 -8.72
CA TYR A 315 15.67 -28.66 -9.62
C TYR A 315 14.33 -28.55 -8.89
N GLN A 316 14.34 -28.10 -7.62
CA GLN A 316 13.12 -27.95 -6.80
C GLN A 316 12.45 -26.58 -6.98
N ASP A 317 12.41 -26.07 -8.22
CA ASP A 317 11.56 -24.95 -8.60
C ASP A 317 10.32 -25.45 -9.37
N THR A 318 9.27 -24.63 -9.37
CA THR A 318 7.99 -25.00 -9.98
C THR A 318 8.12 -25.31 -11.48
N THR A 319 9.00 -24.62 -12.19
CA THR A 319 9.19 -24.80 -13.64
C THR A 319 9.87 -26.13 -13.94
N SER A 320 11.02 -26.41 -13.31
CA SER A 320 11.76 -27.67 -13.50
C SER A 320 10.92 -28.88 -13.13
N LEU A 321 10.21 -28.82 -11.99
CA LEU A 321 9.32 -29.90 -11.55
C LEU A 321 8.18 -30.15 -12.53
N THR A 322 7.61 -29.10 -13.13
CA THR A 322 6.54 -29.23 -14.13
C THR A 322 7.05 -29.91 -15.41
N ILE A 323 8.28 -29.59 -15.82
CA ILE A 323 8.93 -30.22 -16.96
C ILE A 323 9.24 -31.70 -16.68
N PHE A 324 9.77 -32.03 -15.49
CA PHE A 324 10.05 -33.40 -15.09
C PHE A 324 8.77 -34.24 -15.05
N LYS A 325 7.69 -33.68 -14.51
CA LYS A 325 6.36 -34.29 -14.56
C LYS A 325 5.94 -34.61 -16.00
N HIS A 326 6.11 -33.65 -16.91
CA HIS A 326 5.76 -33.84 -18.32
C HIS A 326 6.58 -34.95 -18.99
N TYR A 327 7.90 -35.03 -18.74
CA TYR A 327 8.73 -36.10 -19.28
C TYR A 327 8.31 -37.49 -18.80
N LEU A 328 7.97 -37.60 -17.52
CA LEU A 328 7.46 -38.85 -16.95
C LEU A 328 6.09 -39.18 -17.55
N GLU A 329 5.13 -38.26 -17.55
CA GLU A 329 3.78 -38.51 -18.07
C GLU A 329 3.76 -38.91 -19.56
N THR A 330 4.61 -38.29 -20.38
CA THR A 330 4.73 -38.61 -21.82
C THR A 330 5.55 -39.85 -22.11
N GLY A 331 6.28 -40.37 -21.11
CA GLY A 331 7.20 -41.51 -21.29
C GLY A 331 8.50 -41.15 -22.01
N ARG A 332 8.82 -39.85 -22.14
CA ARG A 332 10.15 -39.40 -22.59
C ARG A 332 11.25 -39.78 -21.60
N ALA A 333 10.92 -39.86 -20.32
CA ALA A 333 11.79 -40.34 -19.25
C ALA A 333 11.14 -41.49 -18.47
N ASN A 334 11.96 -42.42 -17.96
CA ASN A 334 11.50 -43.53 -17.13
C ASN A 334 11.85 -43.34 -15.65
N ASP A 335 12.92 -42.61 -15.36
CA ASP A 335 13.32 -42.26 -14.01
C ASP A 335 13.73 -40.78 -13.88
N LEU A 336 14.14 -40.40 -12.67
CA LEU A 336 14.51 -39.04 -12.35
C LEU A 336 15.86 -38.62 -12.97
N GLN A 337 16.78 -39.57 -13.17
CA GLN A 337 18.08 -39.27 -13.77
C GLN A 337 17.91 -38.95 -15.25
N ASP A 338 17.06 -39.71 -15.96
CA ASP A 338 16.65 -39.42 -17.33
C ASP A 338 16.01 -38.03 -17.43
N CYS A 339 15.16 -37.66 -16.47
CA CYS A 339 14.54 -36.33 -16.43
C CYS A 339 15.60 -35.22 -16.32
N MET A 340 16.56 -35.37 -15.40
CA MET A 340 17.64 -34.39 -15.21
C MET A 340 18.51 -34.26 -16.46
N ASN A 341 18.87 -35.38 -17.08
CA ASN A 341 19.70 -35.39 -18.29
C ASN A 341 18.98 -34.67 -19.45
N LEU A 342 17.70 -35.01 -19.70
CA LEU A 342 16.90 -34.37 -20.73
C LEU A 342 16.73 -32.87 -20.48
N TYR A 343 16.52 -32.48 -19.24
CA TYR A 343 16.35 -31.07 -18.88
C TYR A 343 17.61 -30.25 -19.11
N GLU A 344 18.77 -30.75 -18.69
CA GLU A 344 20.05 -30.05 -18.90
C GLU A 344 20.43 -30.00 -20.39
N GLU A 345 20.12 -31.06 -21.16
CA GLU A 345 20.27 -31.03 -22.61
C GLU A 345 19.37 -29.97 -23.27
N GLU A 346 18.08 -29.94 -22.94
CA GLU A 346 17.14 -28.95 -23.48
C GLU A 346 17.52 -27.52 -23.07
N ARG A 347 17.91 -27.29 -21.80
CA ARG A 347 18.39 -25.98 -21.34
C ARG A 347 19.62 -25.52 -22.12
N HIS A 348 20.56 -26.44 -22.38
CA HIS A 348 21.75 -26.13 -23.16
C HIS A 348 21.41 -25.77 -24.61
N TRP A 349 20.44 -26.46 -25.22
CA TRP A 349 19.95 -26.12 -26.56
C TRP A 349 19.27 -24.74 -26.61
N ASP A 350 18.47 -24.40 -25.61
CA ASP A 350 17.83 -23.09 -25.50
C ASP A 350 18.87 -21.96 -25.36
N GLU A 351 19.93 -22.18 -24.58
CA GLU A 351 21.05 -21.24 -24.48
C GLU A 351 21.78 -21.04 -25.82
N ILE A 352 22.03 -22.12 -26.57
CA ILE A 352 22.63 -22.06 -27.90
C ILE A 352 21.72 -21.29 -28.85
N LYS A 353 20.43 -21.57 -28.84
CA LYS A 353 19.44 -20.91 -29.71
C LYS A 353 19.31 -19.42 -29.40
N ALA A 354 19.24 -19.04 -28.11
CA ALA A 354 19.23 -17.64 -27.69
C ALA A 354 20.56 -16.93 -28.06
N SER A 355 21.68 -17.65 -28.03
CA SER A 355 22.97 -17.13 -28.51
C SER A 355 22.94 -16.88 -30.03
N GLN A 356 22.42 -17.83 -30.80
CA GLN A 356 22.25 -17.70 -32.26
C GLN A 356 21.33 -16.52 -32.61
N GLU A 357 20.19 -16.39 -31.94
CA GLU A 357 19.26 -15.27 -32.16
C GLU A 357 19.92 -13.92 -31.87
N ARG A 358 20.73 -13.81 -30.81
CA ARG A 358 21.52 -12.59 -30.54
C ARG A 358 22.53 -12.31 -31.64
N ILE A 359 23.21 -13.34 -32.15
CA ILE A 359 24.15 -13.19 -33.26
C ILE A 359 23.42 -12.77 -34.54
N GLU A 360 22.30 -13.40 -34.87
CA GLU A 360 21.48 -13.07 -36.05
C GLU A 360 20.93 -11.65 -35.98
N ASN A 361 20.39 -11.23 -34.83
CA ASN A 361 19.93 -9.86 -34.63
C ASN A 361 21.08 -8.85 -34.74
N THR A 362 22.27 -9.20 -34.25
CA THR A 362 23.47 -8.36 -34.39
C THR A 362 23.92 -8.29 -35.86
N ILE A 363 23.93 -9.40 -36.58
CA ILE A 363 24.26 -9.44 -38.02
C ILE A 363 23.25 -8.62 -38.82
N TYR A 364 21.95 -8.77 -38.56
CA TYR A 364 20.89 -8.00 -39.20
C TYR A 364 21.08 -6.50 -38.96
N PHE A 365 21.41 -6.11 -37.73
CA PHE A 365 21.71 -4.72 -37.38
C PHE A 365 22.97 -4.20 -38.11
N LEU A 366 24.02 -5.01 -38.23
CA LEU A 366 25.25 -4.67 -38.94
C LEU A 366 25.05 -4.59 -40.47
N GLN A 367 24.26 -5.48 -41.05
CA GLN A 367 23.92 -5.46 -42.48
C GLN A 367 23.05 -4.25 -42.86
N ASN A 368 22.09 -3.88 -41.99
CA ASN A 368 21.28 -2.68 -42.20
C ASN A 368 22.07 -1.38 -42.00
N SER A 369 23.16 -1.41 -41.22
CA SER A 369 24.07 -0.26 -41.14
C SER A 369 24.98 -0.15 -42.37
N ASP A 370 25.26 -1.27 -43.06
CA ASP A 370 26.01 -1.29 -44.32
C ASP A 370 25.28 -0.62 -45.50
N ASP A 371 23.94 -0.61 -45.53
CA ASP A 371 23.18 0.15 -46.55
C ASP A 371 23.37 1.67 -46.41
N ASN A 372 23.53 2.18 -45.19
CA ASN A 372 23.91 3.58 -44.97
C ASN A 372 25.37 3.85 -45.37
N THR A 373 26.28 2.90 -45.12
CA THR A 373 27.67 2.98 -45.57
C THR A 373 27.77 2.94 -47.11
N ARG A 374 26.92 2.16 -47.77
CA ARG A 374 26.83 2.05 -49.23
C ARG A 374 26.25 3.32 -49.86
N LEU A 375 25.21 3.91 -49.27
CA LEU A 375 24.69 5.22 -49.69
C LEU A 375 25.70 6.35 -49.47
N ALA A 376 26.48 6.31 -48.39
CA ALA A 376 27.57 7.24 -48.14
C ALA A 376 28.70 7.09 -49.16
N ASN A 377 29.08 5.85 -49.51
CA ASN A 377 30.07 5.58 -50.55
C ASN A 377 29.60 6.03 -51.94
N ASP A 378 28.35 5.78 -52.31
CA ASP A 378 27.75 6.31 -53.55
C ASP A 378 27.77 7.85 -53.57
N HIS A 379 27.55 8.49 -52.42
CA HIS A 379 27.58 9.95 -52.32
C HIS A 379 29.02 10.49 -52.46
N ILE A 380 30.00 9.80 -51.86
CA ILE A 380 31.43 10.12 -51.97
C ILE A 380 31.90 9.96 -53.42
N GLU A 381 31.54 8.87 -54.11
CA GLU A 381 31.87 8.68 -55.54
C GLU A 381 31.25 9.77 -56.42
N ARG A 382 30.00 10.17 -56.18
CA ARG A 382 29.39 11.31 -56.90
C ARG A 382 30.12 12.63 -56.65
N LEU A 383 30.61 12.87 -55.44
CA LEU A 383 31.39 14.05 -55.11
C LEU A 383 32.76 14.03 -55.80
N LEU A 384 33.44 12.88 -55.79
CA LEU A 384 34.72 12.69 -56.48
C LEU A 384 34.59 12.87 -58.00
N ASN A 385 33.52 12.35 -58.60
CA ASN A 385 33.23 12.56 -60.02
C ASN A 385 32.98 14.03 -60.36
N LYS A 386 32.21 14.76 -59.52
CA LYS A 386 32.02 16.21 -59.70
C LYS A 386 33.30 17.02 -59.55
N ILE A 387 34.19 16.62 -58.65
CA ILE A 387 35.51 17.25 -58.49
C ILE A 387 36.38 16.98 -59.73
N ASN A 388 36.34 15.76 -60.27
CA ASN A 388 37.06 15.41 -61.50
C ASN A 388 36.47 16.07 -62.77
N GLU A 389 35.17 16.35 -62.81
CA GLU A 389 34.57 17.13 -63.88
C GLU A 389 34.94 18.62 -63.78
N ARG A 390 34.91 19.20 -62.58
CA ARG A 390 35.37 20.58 -62.35
C ARG A 390 36.87 20.78 -62.62
N SER A 391 37.70 19.78 -62.34
CA SER A 391 39.12 19.82 -62.68
C SER A 391 39.36 19.70 -64.19
N ARG A 392 38.48 19.04 -64.94
CA ARG A 392 38.53 19.03 -66.42
C ARG A 392 38.06 20.35 -67.04
N ASP A 393 37.05 21.00 -66.47
CA ASP A 393 36.56 22.30 -66.95
C ASP A 393 37.53 23.46 -66.66
N SER A 394 38.35 23.35 -65.62
CA SER A 394 39.42 24.33 -65.31
C SER A 394 40.69 24.18 -66.16
N ILE A 395 40.76 23.16 -67.04
CA ILE A 395 41.82 22.97 -68.04
C ILE A 395 41.38 23.45 -69.44
N ARG A 396 40.12 23.89 -69.61
CA ARG A 396 39.60 24.49 -70.86
C ARG A 396 39.27 25.98 -70.71
N VAL A 397 40.24 26.75 -70.21
CA VAL A 397 40.27 28.22 -70.35
C VAL A 397 41.34 28.60 -71.35
#